data_AF-A0A9W4V0E1-F1
#
_entry.id   AF-A0A9W4V0E1-F1
#
_cell.length_a   1.000
_cell.length_b   1.000
_cell.length_c   1.000
_cell.angle_alpha   90.00
_cell.angle_beta   90.00
_cell.angle_gamma   90.00
#
_symmetry.space_group_name_H-M   'P 1'
#
loop_
_entity.id
_entity.type
_entity.pdbx_description
1 polymer ?
#
loop_
_entity_poly.entity_id
_entity_poly.type
_entity_poly.pdbx_seq_one_letter_code
_entity_poly.pdbx_strand_id
1 'polypeptide(L)'
;MAGTEAGREKARRILYMLLHVHDSQSKTSEPIPEPTLQNEMFILTGRNPAFGLEFNLETGGGRSRCHSRDLADTINEGIRSECIVATRAAGCTGYELGGKGRKMAREWWDEATLFDKVSVSSARGFTDDMTEEEAVAYFASTSRNIIKPERREEYEGYRRDQACSLFKRGKISTRRGAEIAGLPLHAFVTVLRERGIDPYKSVKEDSRQAVNMIDTSN
;
A
#
# COMPACT_ATOMS: atom_id res chain seq x y z
N MET A 1 16.06 9.68 7.75
CA MET A 1 17.12 10.38 6.98
C MET A 1 16.43 11.04 5.81
N ALA A 2 16.67 12.32 5.51
CA ALA A 2 16.00 13.00 4.40
C ALA A 2 16.23 12.24 3.07
N GLY A 3 15.15 11.86 2.38
CA GLY A 3 15.22 11.15 1.11
C GLY A 3 16.02 11.93 0.07
N THR A 4 16.85 11.25 -0.72
CA THR A 4 17.61 11.88 -1.81
C THR A 4 16.66 12.54 -2.82
N GLU A 5 17.09 13.61 -3.49
CA GLU A 5 16.30 14.30 -4.52
C GLU A 5 15.83 13.35 -5.63
N ALA A 6 16.69 12.40 -6.01
CA ALA A 6 16.34 11.32 -6.94
C ALA A 6 15.24 10.38 -6.40
N GLY A 7 15.23 10.09 -5.10
CA GLY A 7 14.18 9.29 -4.47
C GLY A 7 12.82 10.01 -4.49
N ARG A 8 12.81 11.31 -4.15
CA ARG A 8 11.60 12.15 -4.19
C ARG A 8 11.01 12.26 -5.60
N GLU A 9 11.85 12.39 -6.63
CA GLU A 9 11.37 12.39 -8.02
C GLU A 9 10.74 11.05 -8.41
N LYS A 10 11.35 9.92 -8.02
CA LYS A 10 10.77 8.59 -8.26
C LYS A 10 9.44 8.41 -7.53
N ALA A 11 9.36 8.83 -6.26
CA ALA A 11 8.12 8.80 -5.49
C ALA A 11 7.01 9.63 -6.15
N ARG A 12 7.35 10.83 -6.64
CA ARG A 12 6.44 11.68 -7.41
C ARG A 12 5.94 10.97 -8.68
N ARG A 13 6.84 10.42 -9.49
CA ARG A 13 6.45 9.69 -10.71
C ARG A 13 5.46 8.56 -10.42
N ILE A 14 5.77 7.76 -9.41
CA ILE A 14 4.92 6.62 -9.01
C ILE A 14 3.57 7.08 -8.46
N LEU A 15 3.53 8.14 -7.63
CA LEU A 15 2.27 8.74 -7.17
C LEU A 15 1.38 9.13 -8.34
N TYR A 16 1.93 9.80 -9.36
CA TYR A 16 1.15 10.24 -10.51
C TYR A 16 0.66 9.06 -11.36
N MET A 17 1.50 8.03 -11.53
CA MET A 17 1.09 6.80 -12.19
C MET A 17 -0.03 6.08 -11.43
N LEU A 18 -0.01 6.05 -10.09
CA LEU A 18 -1.13 5.54 -9.29
C LEU A 18 -2.42 6.31 -9.58
N LEU A 19 -2.38 7.64 -9.46
CA LEU A 19 -3.55 8.47 -9.74
C LEU A 19 -4.07 8.27 -11.18
N HIS A 20 -3.16 8.07 -12.15
CA HIS A 20 -3.53 7.78 -13.54
C HIS A 20 -4.22 6.42 -13.75
N VAL A 21 -3.78 5.38 -13.04
CA VAL A 21 -4.43 4.06 -13.09
C VAL A 21 -5.84 4.13 -12.50
N HIS A 22 -6.04 4.94 -11.47
CA HIS A 22 -7.36 5.22 -10.91
C HIS A 22 -8.28 5.91 -11.93
N ASP A 23 -7.80 6.96 -12.60
CA ASP A 23 -8.53 7.68 -13.66
C ASP A 23 -8.92 6.77 -14.85
N SER A 24 -8.03 5.84 -15.24
CA SER A 24 -8.23 5.01 -16.45
C SER A 24 -9.10 3.77 -16.25
N GLN A 25 -9.21 3.27 -15.01
CA GLN A 25 -9.98 2.05 -14.70
C GLN A 25 -11.32 2.34 -14.02
N SER A 26 -11.51 3.53 -13.45
CA SER A 26 -12.77 3.88 -12.82
C SER A 26 -13.77 4.38 -13.86
N LYS A 27 -15.01 3.89 -13.80
CA LYS A 27 -16.12 4.41 -14.63
C LYS A 27 -16.53 5.83 -14.23
N THR A 28 -16.17 6.23 -13.02
CA THR A 28 -16.37 7.55 -12.43
C THR A 28 -14.99 8.09 -12.03
N SER A 29 -14.63 9.30 -12.45
CA SER A 29 -13.38 9.97 -12.00
C SER A 29 -13.51 10.36 -10.52
N GLU A 30 -13.60 9.37 -9.64
CA GLU A 30 -13.76 9.59 -8.21
C GLU A 30 -12.39 9.87 -7.60
N PRO A 31 -12.24 10.98 -6.86
CA PRO A 31 -11.01 11.30 -6.15
C PRO A 31 -10.63 10.20 -5.16
N ILE A 32 -9.35 9.83 -5.14
CA ILE A 32 -8.86 8.74 -4.32
C ILE A 32 -8.59 9.24 -2.90
N PRO A 33 -9.17 8.64 -1.85
CA PRO A 33 -8.95 9.07 -0.48
C PRO A 33 -7.47 9.05 -0.07
N GLU A 34 -7.03 10.04 0.71
CA GLU A 34 -5.66 10.11 1.26
C GLU A 34 -5.20 8.79 1.91
N PRO A 35 -5.98 8.14 2.79
CA PRO A 35 -5.52 6.91 3.44
C PRO A 35 -5.25 5.78 2.44
N THR A 36 -6.04 5.71 1.36
CA THR A 36 -5.85 4.72 0.29
C THR A 36 -4.52 4.96 -0.43
N LEU A 37 -4.19 6.21 -0.78
CA LEU A 37 -2.92 6.54 -1.43
C LEU A 37 -1.71 6.27 -0.54
N GLN A 38 -1.80 6.60 0.76
CA GLN A 38 -0.75 6.29 1.73
C GLN A 38 -0.49 4.79 1.79
N ASN A 39 -1.56 3.98 1.82
CA ASN A 39 -1.46 2.53 1.83
C ASN A 39 -0.85 1.97 0.54
N GLU A 40 -1.29 2.46 -0.63
CA GLU A 40 -0.77 2.03 -1.93
C GLU A 40 0.72 2.35 -2.07
N MET A 41 1.13 3.56 -1.69
CA MET A 41 2.53 3.99 -1.74
C MET A 41 3.41 3.23 -0.75
N PHE A 42 2.89 2.85 0.43
CA PHE A 42 3.60 1.97 1.35
C PHE A 42 3.91 0.63 0.69
N ILE A 43 2.91 0.00 0.07
CA ILE A 43 3.09 -1.31 -0.59
C ILE A 43 4.15 -1.24 -1.69
N LEU A 44 4.16 -0.14 -2.46
CA LEU A 44 5.16 0.08 -3.50
C LEU A 44 6.56 0.32 -2.92
N THR A 45 6.67 1.08 -1.83
CA THR A 45 7.96 1.35 -1.15
C THR A 45 8.55 0.09 -0.53
N GLY A 46 7.72 -0.80 0.01
CA GLY A 46 8.16 -2.11 0.50
C GLY A 46 8.72 -3.03 -0.60
N ARG A 47 8.36 -2.79 -1.87
CA ARG A 47 8.89 -3.52 -3.04
C ARG A 47 10.10 -2.84 -3.66
N ASN A 48 10.21 -1.51 -3.53
CA ASN A 48 11.31 -0.73 -4.03
C ASN A 48 11.71 0.37 -3.03
N PRO A 49 12.70 0.09 -2.15
CA PRO A 49 13.19 1.07 -1.18
C PRO A 49 13.78 2.33 -1.81
N ALA A 50 14.09 2.32 -3.11
CA ALA A 50 14.69 3.46 -3.82
C ALA A 50 13.74 4.67 -3.97
N PHE A 51 12.47 4.53 -3.60
CA PHE A 51 11.53 5.67 -3.51
C PHE A 51 11.87 6.62 -2.35
N GLY A 52 12.64 6.15 -1.36
CA GLY A 52 13.12 7.00 -0.28
C GLY A 52 12.01 7.61 0.59
N LEU A 53 10.82 7.02 0.59
CA LEU A 53 9.72 7.41 1.46
C LEU A 53 9.83 6.71 2.80
N GLU A 54 9.77 7.47 3.89
CA GLU A 54 9.64 6.93 5.23
C GLU A 54 8.16 6.93 5.64
N PHE A 55 7.68 5.78 6.12
CA PHE A 55 6.31 5.61 6.61
C PHE A 55 6.31 5.30 8.09
N ASN A 56 5.37 5.91 8.80
CA ASN A 56 5.13 5.71 10.22
C ASN A 56 3.65 5.40 10.45
N LEU A 57 3.32 4.81 11.61
CA LEU A 57 1.94 4.78 12.08
C LEU A 57 1.64 6.09 12.82
N GLU A 58 0.78 6.89 12.22
CA GLU A 58 0.22 8.06 12.87
C GLU A 58 -1.08 7.71 13.59
N THR A 59 -1.34 8.43 14.67
CA THR A 59 -2.57 8.31 15.46
C THR A 59 -3.36 9.59 15.33
N GLY A 60 -4.59 9.49 14.82
CA GLY A 60 -5.53 10.60 14.70
C GLY A 60 -6.96 10.09 14.89
N GLY A 61 -7.76 10.81 15.69
CA GLY A 61 -9.18 10.46 15.89
C GLY A 61 -9.42 9.08 16.52
N GLY A 62 -8.47 8.55 17.30
CA GLY A 62 -8.58 7.24 17.97
C GLY A 62 -8.18 6.04 17.10
N ARG A 63 -7.76 6.25 15.86
CA ARG A 63 -7.30 5.18 14.95
C ARG A 63 -5.85 5.35 14.55
N SER A 64 -5.20 4.23 14.24
CA SER A 64 -3.85 4.20 13.67
C SER A 64 -3.94 4.10 12.16
N ARG A 65 -3.13 4.88 11.45
CA ARG A 65 -3.04 4.85 9.99
C ARG A 65 -1.59 4.93 9.53
N CYS A 66 -1.33 4.36 8.36
CA CYS A 66 -0.03 4.55 7.70
C CYS A 66 0.07 5.96 7.15
N HIS A 67 1.19 6.63 7.40
CA HIS A 67 1.42 7.96 6.88
C HIS A 67 2.90 8.17 6.59
N SER A 68 3.18 8.71 5.40
CA SER A 68 4.44 9.30 5.03
C SER A 68 4.27 10.80 4.88
N ARG A 69 5.05 11.55 5.66
CA ARG A 69 5.11 13.00 5.57
C ARG A 69 5.70 13.45 4.24
N ASP A 70 6.74 12.77 3.75
CA ASP A 70 7.35 13.05 2.45
C ASP A 70 6.35 12.89 1.30
N LEU A 71 5.47 11.89 1.39
CA LEU A 71 4.39 11.72 0.43
C LEU A 71 3.36 12.85 0.53
N ALA A 72 2.96 13.24 1.75
CA ALA A 72 2.04 14.36 1.95
C ALA A 72 2.60 15.68 1.39
N ASP A 73 3.89 15.94 1.60
CA ASP A 73 4.57 17.11 1.04
C ASP A 73 4.61 17.06 -0.50
N THR A 74 4.85 15.88 -1.08
CA THR A 74 4.80 15.66 -2.54
C THR A 74 3.41 15.92 -3.11
N ILE A 75 2.35 15.47 -2.42
CA ILE A 75 0.96 15.76 -2.80
C ILE A 75 0.69 17.27 -2.74
N ASN A 76 1.10 17.94 -1.66
CA ASN A 76 0.92 19.38 -1.49
C ASN A 76 1.67 20.21 -2.55
N GLU A 77 2.85 19.78 -2.98
CA GLU A 77 3.54 20.37 -4.12
C GLU A 77 2.79 20.16 -5.43
N GLY A 78 2.25 18.96 -5.65
CA GLY A 78 1.36 18.67 -6.78
C GLY A 78 0.13 19.56 -6.82
N ILE A 79 -0.47 19.86 -5.67
CA ILE A 79 -1.61 20.78 -5.55
C ILE A 79 -1.19 22.22 -5.89
N ARG A 80 -0.09 22.72 -5.30
CA ARG A 80 0.43 24.07 -5.58
C ARG A 80 0.79 24.30 -7.05
N SER A 81 1.19 23.23 -7.75
CA SER A 81 1.53 23.26 -9.17
C SER A 81 0.36 22.96 -10.12
N GLU A 82 -0.87 22.79 -9.59
CA GLU A 82 -2.09 22.44 -10.33
C GLU A 82 -2.00 21.08 -11.06
N CYS A 83 -1.09 20.24 -10.61
CA CYS A 83 -0.90 18.90 -11.12
C CYS A 83 -1.81 17.87 -10.41
N ILE A 84 -2.18 18.15 -9.16
CA ILE A 84 -3.14 17.36 -8.38
C ILE A 84 -4.28 18.28 -7.95
N VAL A 85 -5.51 17.78 -8.03
CA VAL A 85 -6.71 18.44 -7.50
C VAL A 85 -7.12 17.72 -6.22
N ALA A 86 -7.36 18.48 -5.16
CA ALA A 86 -7.84 17.97 -3.88
C ALA A 86 -9.34 18.25 -3.75
N THR A 87 -10.13 17.21 -3.51
CA THR A 87 -11.58 17.28 -3.38
C THR A 87 -11.97 16.77 -2.00
N ARG A 88 -12.75 17.54 -1.24
CA ARG A 88 -13.28 17.08 0.05
C ARG A 88 -14.62 16.38 -0.16
N ALA A 89 -14.70 15.13 0.27
CA ALA A 89 -15.94 14.36 0.26
C ALA A 89 -16.02 13.47 1.51
N ALA A 90 -17.21 13.38 2.11
CA ALA A 90 -17.51 12.47 3.22
C ALA A 90 -16.49 12.48 4.39
N GLY A 91 -15.95 13.65 4.74
CA GLY A 91 -15.02 13.80 5.86
C GLY A 91 -13.56 13.41 5.57
N CYS A 92 -13.23 13.06 4.31
CA CYS A 92 -11.86 12.82 3.87
C CYS A 92 -11.48 13.72 2.67
N THR A 93 -10.18 13.96 2.51
CA THR A 93 -9.64 14.58 1.30
C THR A 93 -9.32 13.47 0.31
N GLY A 94 -9.90 13.55 -0.88
CA GLY A 94 -9.53 12.74 -2.02
C GLY A 94 -8.67 13.53 -3.00
N TYR A 95 -7.91 12.82 -3.82
CA TYR A 95 -7.01 13.41 -4.81
C TYR A 95 -7.22 12.80 -6.19
N GLU A 96 -7.13 13.66 -7.20
CA GLU A 96 -7.15 13.28 -8.62
C GLU A 96 -6.14 14.11 -9.41
N LEU A 97 -5.81 13.70 -10.63
CA LEU A 97 -4.90 14.47 -11.47
C LEU A 97 -5.58 15.72 -12.05
N GLY A 98 -4.89 16.86 -11.97
CA GLY A 98 -5.23 18.04 -12.75
C GLY A 98 -4.86 17.89 -14.23
N GLY A 99 -5.20 18.87 -15.07
CA GLY A 99 -4.88 18.81 -16.51
C GLY A 99 -3.38 18.64 -16.80
N LYS A 100 -2.53 19.38 -16.09
CA LYS A 100 -1.05 19.25 -16.17
C LYS A 100 -0.59 17.87 -15.70
N GLY A 101 -1.10 17.42 -14.56
CA GLY A 101 -0.75 16.13 -13.97
C GLY A 101 -1.14 14.95 -14.85
N ARG A 102 -2.31 14.99 -15.50
CA ARG A 102 -2.74 13.94 -16.45
C ARG A 102 -1.80 13.80 -17.63
N LYS A 103 -1.30 14.91 -18.18
CA LYS A 103 -0.33 14.89 -19.27
C LYS A 103 0.98 14.22 -18.81
N MET A 104 1.54 14.69 -17.69
CA MET A 104 2.79 14.14 -17.14
C MET A 104 2.65 12.66 -16.77
N ALA A 105 1.55 12.29 -16.10
CA ALA A 105 1.32 10.92 -15.68
C ALA A 105 1.18 9.97 -16.86
N ARG A 106 0.58 10.43 -17.98
CA ARG A 106 0.50 9.64 -19.22
C ARG A 106 1.88 9.44 -19.85
N GLU A 107 2.67 10.50 -19.97
CA GLU A 107 4.04 10.41 -20.51
C GLU A 107 4.89 9.44 -19.67
N TRP A 108 4.86 9.59 -18.34
CA TRP A 108 5.57 8.68 -17.43
C TRP A 108 5.02 7.26 -17.47
N TRP A 109 3.70 7.09 -17.63
CA TRP A 109 3.11 5.77 -17.82
C TRP A 109 3.63 5.16 -19.11
N ASP A 110 3.59 5.86 -20.24
CA ASP A 110 4.01 5.31 -21.53
C ASP A 110 5.50 4.90 -21.52
N GLU A 111 6.36 5.70 -20.90
CA GLU A 111 7.80 5.43 -20.71
C GLU A 111 8.11 4.34 -19.67
N ALA A 112 7.19 4.09 -18.73
CA ALA A 112 7.43 3.15 -17.65
C ALA A 112 7.56 1.71 -18.14
N THR A 113 8.42 0.96 -17.45
CA THR A 113 8.60 -0.47 -17.72
C THR A 113 7.31 -1.24 -17.45
N LEU A 114 7.17 -2.42 -18.06
CA LEU A 114 6.06 -3.32 -17.73
C LEU A 114 6.03 -3.65 -16.24
N PHE A 115 7.20 -3.81 -15.62
CA PHE A 115 7.34 -4.07 -14.19
C PHE A 115 6.74 -2.94 -13.33
N ASP A 116 7.03 -1.67 -13.67
CA ASP A 116 6.49 -0.51 -12.94
C ASP A 116 4.97 -0.44 -13.07
N LYS A 117 4.45 -0.60 -14.30
CA LYS A 117 3.00 -0.61 -14.58
C LYS A 117 2.29 -1.70 -13.77
N VAL A 118 2.80 -2.93 -13.83
CA VAL A 118 2.26 -4.08 -13.08
C VAL A 118 2.37 -3.84 -11.58
N SER A 119 3.47 -3.25 -11.10
CA SER A 119 3.66 -2.94 -9.69
C SER A 119 2.62 -1.96 -9.17
N VAL A 120 2.40 -0.85 -9.88
CA VAL A 120 1.40 0.18 -9.59
C VAL A 120 -0.01 -0.42 -9.59
N SER A 121 -0.41 -1.12 -10.65
CA SER A 121 -1.73 -1.77 -10.71
C SER A 121 -1.92 -2.84 -9.62
N SER A 122 -0.87 -3.59 -9.30
CA SER A 122 -0.91 -4.63 -8.26
C SER A 122 -0.95 -4.07 -6.84
N ALA A 123 -0.42 -2.86 -6.61
CA ALA A 123 -0.53 -2.19 -5.32
C ALA A 123 -1.99 -1.83 -5.05
N ARG A 124 -2.66 -1.21 -6.03
CA ARG A 124 -4.10 -0.92 -5.97
C ARG A 124 -4.94 -2.16 -5.72
N GLY A 125 -4.82 -3.19 -6.57
CA GLY A 125 -5.60 -4.42 -6.40
C GLY A 125 -5.35 -5.14 -5.07
N PHE A 126 -4.18 -4.90 -4.45
CA PHE A 126 -3.87 -5.41 -3.12
C PHE A 126 -4.55 -4.60 -2.01
N THR A 127 -4.50 -3.27 -2.06
CA THR A 127 -5.11 -2.38 -1.05
C THR A 127 -6.62 -2.24 -1.19
N ASP A 128 -7.17 -2.60 -2.36
CA ASP A 128 -8.60 -2.51 -2.62
C ASP A 128 -9.41 -3.29 -1.59
N ASP A 129 -10.49 -2.67 -1.10
CA ASP A 129 -11.35 -3.17 -0.02
C ASP A 129 -10.64 -3.49 1.32
N MET A 130 -9.37 -3.12 1.53
CA MET A 130 -8.73 -3.33 2.84
C MET A 130 -9.31 -2.36 3.88
N THR A 131 -9.59 -2.87 5.09
CA THR A 131 -9.89 -1.98 6.22
C THR A 131 -8.62 -1.27 6.68
N GLU A 132 -8.80 -0.19 7.45
CA GLU A 132 -7.69 0.52 8.08
C GLU A 132 -6.90 -0.42 9.00
N GLU A 133 -7.56 -1.26 9.82
CA GLU A 133 -6.87 -2.22 10.69
C GLU A 133 -6.14 -3.30 9.90
N GLU A 134 -6.69 -3.77 8.78
CA GLU A 134 -6.00 -4.72 7.90
C GLU A 134 -4.73 -4.11 7.30
N ALA A 135 -4.80 -2.85 6.85
CA ALA A 135 -3.64 -2.13 6.32
C ALA A 135 -2.57 -1.97 7.40
N VAL A 136 -2.95 -1.47 8.58
CA VAL A 136 -2.04 -1.34 9.73
C VAL A 136 -1.41 -2.68 10.10
N ALA A 137 -2.21 -3.75 10.15
CA ALA A 137 -1.72 -5.07 10.53
C ALA A 137 -0.68 -5.60 9.53
N TYR A 138 -0.94 -5.42 8.24
CA TYR A 138 0.02 -5.75 7.19
C TYR A 138 1.30 -4.93 7.34
N PHE A 139 1.21 -3.61 7.52
CA PHE A 139 2.39 -2.73 7.61
C PHE A 139 3.26 -3.02 8.82
N ALA A 140 2.63 -3.19 9.99
CA ALA A 140 3.31 -3.56 11.22
C ALA A 140 4.12 -4.86 11.09
N SER A 141 3.60 -5.84 10.34
CA SER A 141 4.32 -7.09 10.10
C SER A 141 5.57 -6.92 9.23
N THR A 142 5.55 -5.94 8.31
CA THR A 142 6.66 -5.66 7.40
C THR A 142 7.75 -4.79 8.01
N SER A 143 7.45 -4.06 9.09
CA SER A 143 8.44 -3.24 9.79
C SER A 143 8.20 -3.26 11.29
N ARG A 144 9.07 -3.98 12.02
CA ARG A 144 8.91 -4.27 13.46
C ARG A 144 8.94 -3.05 14.37
N ASN A 145 9.40 -1.89 13.88
CA ASN A 145 9.55 -0.66 14.67
C ASN A 145 8.50 0.40 14.33
N ILE A 146 7.54 0.09 13.45
CA ILE A 146 6.52 1.05 13.04
C ILE A 146 5.42 1.23 14.12
N ILE A 147 5.21 0.24 15.00
CA ILE A 147 4.27 0.36 16.11
C ILE A 147 4.97 0.96 17.33
N LYS A 148 4.45 2.10 17.80
CA LYS A 148 4.92 2.72 19.05
C LYS A 148 4.61 1.82 20.26
N PRO A 149 5.48 1.78 21.29
CA PRO A 149 5.30 0.91 22.45
C PRO A 149 3.91 1.00 23.11
N GLU A 150 3.37 2.20 23.25
CA GLU A 150 2.08 2.50 23.88
C GLU A 150 0.87 1.96 23.11
N ARG A 151 1.03 1.57 21.84
CA ARG A 151 -0.04 1.02 20.98
C ARG A 151 0.15 -0.47 20.69
N ARG A 152 1.21 -1.08 21.24
CA ARG A 152 1.51 -2.50 21.01
C ARG A 152 0.35 -3.38 21.47
N GLU A 153 -0.20 -3.14 22.66
CA GLU A 153 -1.29 -3.95 23.20
C GLU A 153 -2.55 -3.93 22.31
N GLU A 154 -2.95 -2.76 21.84
CA GLU A 154 -4.07 -2.61 20.91
C GLU A 154 -3.83 -3.39 19.61
N TYR A 155 -2.64 -3.25 19.01
CA TYR A 155 -2.26 -4.01 17.83
C TYR A 155 -2.29 -5.53 18.08
N GLU A 156 -1.71 -5.99 19.19
CA GLU A 156 -1.74 -7.40 19.57
C GLU A 156 -3.18 -7.92 19.72
N GLY A 157 -4.09 -7.06 20.18
CA GLY A 157 -5.51 -7.38 20.34
C GLY A 157 -6.24 -7.72 19.03
N TYR A 158 -5.89 -7.09 17.90
CA TYR A 158 -6.59 -7.31 16.63
C TYR A 158 -5.76 -8.00 15.53
N ARG A 159 -4.42 -8.03 15.61
CA ARG A 159 -3.53 -8.52 14.53
C ARG A 159 -3.88 -9.92 14.02
N ARG A 160 -4.34 -10.81 14.91
CA ARG A 160 -4.72 -12.18 14.55
C ARG A 160 -6.00 -12.23 13.71
N ASP A 161 -6.98 -11.41 14.05
CA ASP A 161 -8.24 -11.32 13.31
C ASP A 161 -8.00 -10.75 11.91
N GLN A 162 -7.17 -9.71 11.82
CA GLN A 162 -6.81 -9.10 10.55
C GLN A 162 -5.99 -10.05 9.67
N ALA A 163 -5.07 -10.83 10.25
CA ALA A 163 -4.36 -11.88 9.52
C ALA A 163 -5.31 -12.92 8.92
N CYS A 164 -6.31 -13.36 9.68
CA CYS A 164 -7.33 -14.30 9.18
C CYS A 164 -8.19 -13.68 8.08
N SER A 165 -8.60 -12.43 8.25
CA SER A 165 -9.39 -11.69 7.25
C SER A 165 -8.64 -11.56 5.92
N LEU A 166 -7.41 -11.06 5.97
CA LEU A 166 -6.55 -10.91 4.80
C LEU A 166 -6.28 -12.25 4.09
N PHE A 167 -6.04 -13.31 4.85
CA PHE A 167 -5.83 -14.64 4.29
C PHE A 167 -7.11 -15.19 3.63
N LYS A 168 -8.26 -15.12 4.31
CA LYS A 168 -9.56 -15.58 3.79
C LYS A 168 -9.91 -14.92 2.45
N ARG A 169 -9.57 -13.64 2.33
CA ARG A 169 -9.75 -12.80 1.13
C ARG A 169 -8.71 -13.03 0.05
N GLY A 170 -7.73 -13.89 0.28
CA GLY A 170 -6.68 -14.22 -0.69
C GLY A 170 -5.71 -13.06 -0.96
N LYS A 171 -5.57 -12.13 -0.01
CA LYS A 171 -4.64 -11.01 -0.12
C LYS A 171 -3.22 -11.43 0.27
N ILE A 172 -3.09 -12.30 1.26
CA ILE A 172 -1.80 -12.76 1.80
C ILE A 172 -1.71 -14.29 1.84
N SER A 173 -0.49 -14.79 1.75
CA SER A 173 -0.09 -16.18 1.96
C SER A 173 -0.21 -16.60 3.42
N THR A 174 -0.25 -17.91 3.65
CA THR A 174 -0.30 -18.50 5.01
C THR A 174 0.90 -18.08 5.85
N ARG A 175 2.10 -17.99 5.24
CA ARG A 175 3.32 -17.52 5.90
C ARG A 175 3.18 -16.06 6.33
N ARG A 176 2.75 -15.18 5.43
CA ARG A 176 2.54 -13.77 5.77
C ARG A 176 1.45 -13.61 6.84
N GLY A 177 0.39 -14.40 6.79
CA GLY A 177 -0.64 -14.41 7.83
C GLY A 177 -0.08 -14.79 9.21
N ALA A 178 0.82 -15.77 9.27
CA ALA A 178 1.49 -16.14 10.52
C ALA A 178 2.37 -15.01 11.08
N GLU A 179 3.11 -14.31 10.21
CA GLU A 179 3.91 -13.13 10.58
C GLU A 179 3.04 -12.01 11.15
N ILE A 180 1.94 -11.67 10.46
CA ILE A 180 0.98 -10.66 10.94
C ILE A 180 0.38 -11.11 12.26
N ALA A 181 -0.04 -12.37 12.40
CA ALA A 181 -0.65 -12.88 13.63
C ALA A 181 0.33 -13.04 14.81
N GLY A 182 1.64 -13.00 14.55
CA GLY A 182 2.67 -13.19 15.59
C GLY A 182 2.78 -14.62 16.05
N LEU A 183 2.44 -15.55 15.18
CA LEU A 183 2.40 -16.97 15.46
C LEU A 183 3.42 -17.71 14.60
N PRO A 184 3.96 -18.83 15.09
CA PRO A 184 4.59 -19.82 14.22
C PRO A 184 3.60 -20.27 13.12
N LEU A 185 4.14 -20.62 11.94
CA LEU A 185 3.33 -21.03 10.79
C LEU A 185 2.31 -22.14 11.13
N HIS A 186 2.73 -23.18 11.84
CA HIS A 186 1.85 -24.29 12.22
C HIS A 186 0.70 -23.85 13.14
N ALA A 187 0.96 -22.92 14.07
CA ALA A 187 -0.05 -22.40 14.97
C ALA A 187 -1.07 -21.54 14.22
N PHE A 188 -0.62 -20.74 13.24
CA PHE A 188 -1.54 -19.98 12.39
C PHE A 188 -2.42 -20.90 11.53
N VAL A 189 -1.88 -21.99 11.00
CA VAL A 189 -2.67 -23.02 10.29
C VAL A 189 -3.76 -23.60 11.19
N THR A 190 -3.46 -23.87 12.46
CA THR A 190 -4.47 -24.32 13.44
C THR A 190 -5.57 -23.28 13.62
N VAL A 191 -5.21 -22.00 13.81
CA VAL A 191 -6.19 -20.89 13.93
C VAL A 191 -7.09 -20.78 12.71
N LEU A 192 -6.55 -20.94 11.50
CA LEU A 192 -7.35 -20.92 10.27
C LEU A 192 -8.37 -22.07 10.24
N ARG A 193 -7.95 -23.29 10.61
CA ARG A 193 -8.83 -24.46 10.68
C ARG A 193 -9.95 -24.30 11.71
N GLU A 194 -9.62 -23.80 12.90
CA GLU A 194 -10.60 -23.51 13.96
C GLU A 194 -11.66 -22.50 13.52
N ARG A 195 -11.31 -21.60 12.59
CA ARG A 195 -12.21 -20.60 12.00
C ARG A 195 -12.91 -21.06 10.72
N GLY A 196 -12.75 -22.34 10.33
CA GLY A 196 -13.33 -22.89 9.10
C GLY A 196 -12.75 -22.30 7.81
N ILE A 197 -11.50 -21.83 7.85
CA ILE A 197 -10.78 -21.28 6.70
C ILE A 197 -9.80 -22.34 6.20
N ASP A 198 -9.88 -22.71 4.91
CA ASP A 198 -8.95 -23.66 4.29
C ASP A 198 -7.53 -23.08 4.22
N PRO A 199 -6.56 -23.63 4.97
CA PRO A 199 -5.20 -23.10 5.04
C PRO A 199 -4.35 -23.38 3.78
N TYR A 200 -4.84 -24.21 2.86
CA TYR A 200 -4.15 -24.58 1.61
C TYR A 200 -4.76 -23.91 0.38
N LYS A 201 -5.72 -23.00 0.57
CA LYS A 201 -6.30 -22.21 -0.51
C LYS A 201 -5.17 -21.46 -1.23
N SER A 202 -5.06 -21.67 -2.54
CA SER A 202 -4.08 -20.99 -3.37
C SER A 202 -4.31 -19.48 -3.32
N VAL A 203 -3.30 -18.73 -2.91
CA VAL A 203 -3.33 -17.26 -2.88
C VAL A 203 -2.72 -16.77 -4.19
N LYS A 204 -3.33 -15.74 -4.81
CA LYS A 204 -2.75 -15.08 -6.01
C LYS A 204 -1.41 -14.37 -5.74
N GLU A 205 -0.90 -14.42 -4.52
CA GLU A 205 0.36 -13.80 -4.12
C GLU A 205 1.58 -14.49 -4.77
N ASP A 206 1.49 -15.78 -5.12
CA ASP A 206 2.64 -16.58 -5.59
C ASP A 206 3.07 -16.32 -7.05
N SER A 207 2.40 -15.43 -7.77
CA SER A 207 2.90 -14.96 -9.07
C SER A 207 4.06 -13.93 -8.94
N ARG A 208 4.41 -13.53 -7.70
CA ARG A 208 5.30 -12.38 -7.41
C ARG A 208 6.79 -12.71 -7.24
N GLN A 209 7.19 -13.99 -7.19
CA GLN A 209 8.61 -14.37 -7.14
C GLN A 209 9.18 -14.87 -8.48
N ALA A 210 8.33 -15.18 -9.46
CA ALA A 210 8.79 -15.70 -10.76
C ALA A 210 9.52 -14.64 -11.62
N VAL A 211 9.29 -13.34 -11.38
CA VAL A 211 9.92 -12.27 -12.17
C VAL A 211 11.37 -12.00 -11.71
N ASN A 212 11.71 -12.26 -10.44
CA ASN A 212 13.08 -12.09 -9.94
C ASN A 212 14.04 -13.23 -10.37
N MET A 213 13.54 -14.32 -10.94
CA MET A 213 14.39 -15.39 -11.50
C MET A 213 14.73 -15.20 -12.98
N ILE A 214 14.10 -14.24 -13.67
CA ILE A 214 14.36 -13.99 -15.10
C ILE A 214 15.53 -13.00 -15.29
N ASP A 215 15.79 -12.10 -14.34
CA ASP A 215 16.87 -11.11 -14.41
C ASP A 215 18.21 -11.55 -13.78
N THR A 216 18.27 -12.71 -13.12
CA THR A 216 19.54 -13.27 -12.60
C THR A 216 20.18 -14.28 -13.56
N SER A 217 19.63 -14.42 -14.78
CA SER A 217 20.10 -15.36 -15.80
C SER A 217 20.58 -14.70 -17.10
N ASN A 218 20.93 -13.41 -17.09
CA ASN A 218 21.63 -12.74 -18.21
C ASN A 218 22.93 -12.10 -17.76
#